data_AF-A0A4V1SL01-F1
#
_entry.id   AF-A0A4V1SL01-F1
#
_cell.length_a   1.000
_cell.length_b   1.000
_cell.length_c   1.000
_cell.angle_alpha   90.00
_cell.angle_beta   90.00
_cell.angle_gamma   90.00
#
_symmetry.space_group_name_H-M   'P 1'
#
loop_
_entity.id
_entity.type
_entity.pdbx_description
1 polymer ?
#
loop_
_entity_poly.entity_id
_entity_poly.type
_entity_poly.pdbx_seq_one_letter_code
_entity_poly.pdbx_strand_id
1 'polypeptide(L)'
;MTNETHSVKKCPSCQEYSAWDGKIDSTCEFCGQVLDPRTLRETRLIEEKNKQAQLKFEHPVFWVSIKPGDKPLTVFGKRIITFAQIIYMAVISFLLWVTAIVAG
;
A
#
# COMPACT_ATOMS: atom_id res chain seq x y z
N MET A 1 25.25 15.01 24.65
CA MET A 1 24.71 13.95 25.53
C MET A 1 23.27 13.69 25.09
N THR A 2 23.09 12.81 24.11
CA THR A 2 21.77 12.43 23.60
C THR A 2 21.16 11.43 24.57
N ASN A 3 20.06 11.80 25.23
CA ASN A 3 19.30 10.92 26.10
C ASN A 3 18.53 9.93 25.22
N GLU A 4 19.09 8.73 25.02
CA GLU A 4 18.40 7.62 24.39
C GLU A 4 17.52 6.96 25.47
N THR A 5 16.21 7.24 25.44
CA THR A 5 15.23 6.56 26.29
C THR A 5 15.12 5.10 25.84
N HIS A 6 15.94 4.22 26.44
CA HIS A 6 15.83 2.78 26.25
C HIS A 6 14.49 2.31 26.80
N SER A 7 13.58 1.93 25.90
CA SER A 7 12.33 1.29 26.29
C SER A 7 12.65 -0.14 26.70
N VAL A 8 12.13 -0.61 27.82
CA VAL A 8 12.37 -1.98 28.31
C VAL A 8 11.04 -2.71 28.29
N LYS A 9 11.02 -3.92 27.73
CA LYS A 9 9.80 -4.71 27.57
C LYS A 9 10.00 -6.09 28.18
N LYS A 10 8.98 -6.56 28.90
CA LYS A 10 9.00 -7.87 29.56
C LYS A 10 8.81 -8.97 28.51
N CYS A 11 9.71 -9.94 28.48
CA CYS A 11 9.60 -11.09 27.60
C CYS A 11 8.49 -12.05 28.10
N PRO A 12 7.56 -12.49 27.24
CA PRO A 12 6.50 -13.44 27.63
C PRO A 12 7.01 -14.86 27.90
N SER A 13 8.26 -15.20 27.51
CA SER A 13 8.81 -16.55 27.59
C SER A 13 9.68 -16.77 28.83
N CYS A 14 10.65 -15.88 29.07
CA CYS A 14 11.53 -15.95 30.24
C CYS A 14 11.08 -15.04 31.39
N GLN A 15 10.07 -14.19 31.20
CA GLN A 15 9.58 -13.20 32.17
C GLN A 15 10.62 -12.14 32.61
N GLU A 16 11.79 -12.12 31.98
CA GLU A 16 12.82 -11.13 32.23
C GLU A 16 12.56 -9.85 31.42
N TYR A 17 13.01 -8.71 31.95
CA TYR A 17 12.95 -7.42 31.25
C TYR A 17 14.18 -7.28 30.35
N SER A 18 13.98 -7.24 29.03
CA SER A 18 15.07 -6.97 28.08
C SER A 18 14.90 -5.61 27.42
N ALA A 19 16.03 -5.02 27.01
CA ALA A 19 16.02 -3.80 26.23
C ALA A 19 15.21 -4.00 24.94
N TRP A 20 14.37 -3.03 24.61
CA TRP A 20 13.55 -3.02 23.41
C TRP A 20 13.92 -1.83 22.54
N ASP A 21 14.38 -2.11 21.33
CA ASP A 21 14.81 -1.13 20.34
C ASP A 21 13.64 -0.56 19.50
N GLY A 22 12.40 -0.86 19.90
CA GLY A 22 11.20 -0.44 19.17
C GLY A 22 10.87 -1.29 17.94
N LYS A 23 11.67 -2.33 17.64
CA LYS A 23 11.40 -3.21 16.50
C LYS A 23 10.51 -4.40 16.89
N ILE A 24 9.73 -4.87 15.91
CA ILE A 24 8.74 -5.94 16.08
C ILE A 24 9.42 -7.32 16.10
N ASP A 25 10.56 -7.46 15.44
CA ASP A 25 11.43 -8.65 15.40
C ASP A 25 12.48 -8.66 16.53
N SER A 26 12.40 -7.72 17.47
CA SER A 26 13.29 -7.66 18.62
C SER A 26 13.24 -8.97 19.41
N THR A 27 14.43 -9.46 19.74
CA THR A 27 14.66 -10.75 20.39
C THR A 27 15.17 -10.50 21.81
N CYS A 28 14.79 -11.35 22.76
CA CYS A 28 15.21 -11.24 24.14
C CYS A 28 16.70 -11.55 24.29
N GLU A 29 17.46 -10.69 24.97
CA GLU A 29 18.88 -10.90 25.25
C GLU A 29 19.15 -12.10 26.17
N PHE A 30 18.17 -12.51 26.98
CA PHE A 30 18.31 -13.61 27.95
C PHE A 30 17.94 -14.98 27.38
N CYS A 31 16.87 -15.06 26.57
CA CYS A 31 16.35 -16.34 26.09
C CYS A 31 16.38 -16.51 24.57
N GLY A 32 16.77 -15.48 23.81
CA GLY A 32 16.84 -15.54 22.36
C GLY A 32 15.49 -15.71 21.65
N GLN A 33 14.37 -15.56 22.36
CA GLN A 33 13.03 -15.62 21.77
C GLN A 33 12.49 -14.22 21.45
N VAL A 34 11.66 -14.12 20.42
CA VAL A 34 11.00 -12.86 20.04
C VAL A 34 10.23 -12.29 21.23
N LEU A 35 10.47 -11.02 21.53
CA LEU A 35 9.81 -10.30 22.63
C LEU A 35 8.30 -10.21 22.46
N ASP A 36 7.82 -10.13 21.22
CA ASP A 36 6.42 -10.01 20.92
C ASP A 36 5.97 -10.90 19.74
N PRO A 37 5.77 -12.20 20.01
CA PRO A 37 5.34 -13.14 18.97
C PRO A 37 3.89 -12.91 18.52
N ARG A 38 3.09 -12.16 19.28
CA ARG A 38 1.70 -11.83 18.89
C ARG A 38 1.68 -10.73 17.85
N THR A 39 2.38 -9.62 18.12
CA THR A 39 2.50 -8.52 17.16
C THR A 39 3.18 -8.96 15.88
N LEU A 40 4.22 -9.81 15.91
CA LEU A 40 4.80 -10.38 14.69
C LEU A 40 3.78 -11.13 13.81
N ARG A 41 2.88 -11.92 14.43
CA ARG A 41 1.84 -12.64 13.69
C ARG A 41 0.82 -11.67 13.12
N GLU A 42 0.38 -10.69 13.89
CA GLU A 42 -0.55 -9.66 13.45
C GLU A 42 0.05 -8.82 12.31
N THR A 43 1.31 -8.41 12.41
CA THR A 43 2.03 -7.69 11.36
C THR A 43 2.13 -8.52 10.08
N ARG A 44 2.46 -9.82 10.16
CA ARG A 44 2.44 -10.70 8.97
C ARG A 44 1.06 -10.82 8.34
N LEU A 45 0.01 -10.97 9.14
CA LEU A 45 -1.36 -11.03 8.65
C LEU A 45 -1.80 -9.70 8.01
N ILE A 46 -1.38 -8.58 8.59
CA ILE A 46 -1.61 -7.24 8.01
C ILE A 46 -0.82 -7.07 6.74
N GLU A 47 0.42 -7.55 6.66
CA GLU A 47 1.26 -7.49 5.47
C GLU A 47 0.67 -8.35 4.34
N GLU A 48 0.16 -9.55 4.64
CA GLU A 48 -0.54 -10.40 3.67
C GLU A 48 -1.84 -9.74 3.19
N LYS A 49 -2.63 -9.16 4.11
CA LYS A 49 -3.83 -8.38 3.76
C LYS A 49 -3.49 -7.16 2.92
N ASN A 50 -2.40 -6.48 3.23
CA ASN A 50 -1.91 -5.32 2.49
C ASN A 50 -1.39 -5.72 1.12
N LYS A 51 -0.71 -6.86 0.95
CA LYS A 51 -0.33 -7.40 -0.36
C LYS A 51 -1.57 -7.75 -1.19
N GLN A 52 -2.57 -8.39 -0.60
CA GLN A 52 -3.84 -8.68 -1.28
C GLN A 52 -4.63 -7.41 -1.60
N ALA A 53 -4.59 -6.41 -0.73
CA ALA A 53 -5.21 -5.12 -0.94
C ALA A 53 -4.48 -4.34 -2.03
N GLN A 54 -3.15 -4.28 -2.02
CA GLN A 54 -2.34 -3.63 -3.06
C GLN A 54 -2.58 -4.29 -4.42
N LEU A 55 -2.67 -5.61 -4.51
CA LEU A 55 -3.10 -6.31 -5.74
C LEU A 55 -4.50 -5.91 -6.21
N LYS A 56 -5.41 -5.51 -5.30
CA LYS A 56 -6.74 -4.99 -5.62
C LYS A 56 -6.75 -3.49 -5.91
N PHE A 57 -5.80 -2.74 -5.35
CA PHE A 57 -5.71 -1.28 -5.41
C PHE A 57 -4.64 -0.77 -6.38
N GLU A 58 -3.91 -1.64 -7.08
CA GLU A 58 -2.97 -1.27 -8.17
C GLU A 58 -3.66 -0.72 -9.42
N HIS A 59 -4.99 -0.58 -9.38
CA HIS A 59 -5.80 0.06 -10.42
C HIS A 59 -6.66 1.20 -9.86
N PRO A 60 -6.09 2.27 -9.27
CA PRO A 60 -6.87 3.47 -8.96
C PRO A 60 -7.15 4.29 -10.23
N VAL A 61 -6.51 3.93 -11.34
CA VAL A 61 -6.75 4.46 -12.67
C VAL A 61 -7.10 3.26 -13.54
N PHE A 62 -8.13 3.40 -14.37
CA PHE A 62 -8.65 2.39 -15.30
C PHE A 62 -7.64 2.04 -16.42
N TRP A 63 -6.38 1.78 -16.08
CA TRP A 63 -5.42 1.17 -16.98
C TRP A 63 -5.66 -0.32 -16.95
N VAL A 64 -6.44 -0.76 -17.92
CA VAL A 64 -6.48 -2.15 -18.32
C VAL A 64 -5.05 -2.64 -18.50
N SER A 65 -4.57 -3.44 -17.55
CA SER A 65 -3.36 -4.21 -17.74
C SER A 65 -3.66 -5.28 -18.79
N ILE A 66 -3.08 -5.12 -19.97
CA ILE A 66 -3.13 -6.09 -21.05
C ILE A 66 -2.25 -7.26 -20.58
N LYS A 67 -2.86 -8.29 -20.00
CA LYS A 67 -2.13 -9.52 -19.69
C LYS A 67 -1.69 -10.18 -21.01
N PRO A 68 -0.48 -10.77 -21.10
CA PRO A 68 0.01 -11.47 -22.30
C PRO A 68 -0.74 -12.78 -22.62
N GLY A 69 -1.98 -12.95 -22.15
CA GLY A 69 -2.90 -14.05 -22.46
C GLY A 69 -4.34 -13.60 -22.71
N ASP A 70 -4.62 -12.28 -22.74
CA ASP A 70 -5.95 -11.76 -23.05
C ASP A 70 -6.21 -11.80 -24.56
N LYS A 71 -7.40 -12.25 -24.96
CA LYS A 71 -7.82 -12.34 -26.37
C LYS A 71 -7.68 -10.97 -27.04
N PRO A 72 -7.13 -10.87 -28.27
CA PRO A 72 -6.88 -9.58 -28.93
C PRO A 72 -8.12 -8.70 -29.09
N LEU A 73 -9.31 -9.30 -29.14
CA LEU A 73 -10.60 -8.61 -29.21
C LEU A 73 -10.95 -7.84 -27.93
N THR A 74 -10.61 -8.36 -26.74
CA THR A 74 -10.90 -7.68 -25.47
C THR A 74 -9.93 -6.52 -25.25
N VAL A 75 -8.70 -6.63 -25.74
CA VAL A 75 -7.71 -5.53 -25.74
C VAL A 75 -8.18 -4.37 -26.61
N PHE A 76 -8.74 -4.65 -27.79
CA PHE A 76 -9.27 -3.63 -28.69
C PHE A 76 -10.45 -2.87 -28.09
N GLY A 77 -11.44 -3.59 -27.54
CA GLY A 77 -12.59 -2.95 -26.88
C GLY A 77 -12.18 -2.07 -25.69
N LYS A 78 -11.25 -2.57 -24.87
CA LYS A 78 -10.72 -1.81 -23.73
C LYS A 78 -9.99 -0.53 -24.17
N ARG A 79 -9.24 -0.58 -25.28
CA ARG A 79 -8.56 0.61 -25.85
C ARG A 79 -9.54 1.67 -26.35
N ILE A 80 -10.67 1.27 -26.96
CA ILE A 80 -11.72 2.21 -27.40
C ILE A 80 -12.32 2.96 -26.22
N ILE A 81 -12.62 2.25 -25.12
CA ILE A 81 -13.20 2.86 -23.92
C ILE A 81 -12.25 3.90 -23.32
N THR A 82 -10.95 3.59 -23.25
CA THR A 82 -9.93 4.54 -22.78
C THR A 82 -9.83 5.77 -23.69
N PHE A 83 -9.87 5.59 -25.02
CA PHE A 83 -9.89 6.73 -25.95
C PHE A 83 -11.13 7.61 -25.77
N ALA A 84 -12.31 7.01 -25.57
CA ALA A 84 -13.53 7.77 -25.31
C ALA A 84 -13.42 8.62 -24.04
N GLN A 85 -12.82 8.08 -22.98
CA GLN A 85 -12.59 8.82 -21.73
C GLN A 85 -11.63 10.01 -21.92
N ILE A 86 -10.53 9.81 -22.65
CA ILE A 86 -9.57 10.88 -22.93
C ILE A 86 -10.24 12.01 -23.74
N ILE A 87 -10.98 11.66 -24.79
CA ILE A 87 -11.70 12.62 -25.61
C ILE A 87 -12.72 13.39 -24.77
N TYR A 88 -13.49 12.69 -23.93
CA TYR A 88 -14.48 13.32 -23.05
C TYR A 88 -13.84 14.35 -22.11
N MET A 89 -12.73 13.99 -21.45
CA MET A 89 -12.00 14.90 -20.57
C MET A 89 -11.40 16.09 -21.34
N ALA A 90 -10.88 15.86 -22.53
CA ALA A 90 -10.37 16.93 -23.39
C ALA A 90 -11.49 17.91 -23.78
N VAL A 91 -12.68 17.42 -24.12
CA VAL A 91 -13.85 18.24 -24.45
C VAL A 91 -14.30 19.06 -23.25
N ILE A 92 -14.44 18.45 -22.06
CA ILE A 92 -14.82 19.20 -20.84
C ILE A 92 -13.79 20.29 -20.56
N SER A 93 -12.49 19.95 -20.57
CA SER A 93 -11.42 20.92 -20.31
C SER A 93 -11.47 22.08 -21.29
N PHE A 94 -11.73 21.79 -22.57
CA PHE A 94 -11.86 22.81 -23.60
C PHE A 94 -13.07 23.72 -23.35
N LEU A 95 -14.23 23.14 -23.02
CA LEU A 95 -15.43 23.91 -22.70
C LEU A 95 -15.22 24.82 -21.49
N LEU A 96 -14.58 24.31 -20.43
CA LEU A 96 -14.26 25.12 -19.25
C LEU A 96 -13.37 26.30 -19.60
N TRP A 97 -12.33 26.09 -20.42
CA TRP A 97 -11.46 27.16 -20.88
C TRP A 97 -12.20 28.23 -21.69
N VAL A 98 -13.08 27.81 -22.62
CA VAL A 98 -13.92 28.73 -23.39
C VAL A 98 -14.84 29.53 -22.45
N THR A 99 -15.51 28.87 -21.50
CA THR A 99 -16.40 29.58 -20.55
C THR A 99 -15.63 30.56 -19.67
N ALA A 100 -14.40 30.24 -19.28
CA ALA A 100 -13.57 31.14 -18.48
C ALA A 100 -13.17 32.40 -19.25
N ILE A 101 -12.89 32.29 -20.56
CA ILE A 101 -12.61 33.46 -21.42
C ILE A 101 -13.86 34.27 -21.69
N VAL A 102 -15.02 33.63 -21.85
CA VAL A 102 -16.28 34.32 -22.14
C VAL A 102 -16.85 35.00 -20.90
N ALA A 103 -16.64 34.43 -19.71
CA ALA A 103 -17.14 34.97 -18.45
C ALA A 103 -16.19 35.95 -17.75
N GLY A 104 -14.93 36.03 -18.18
CA GLY A 104 -13.93 36.98 -17.70
C GLY A 104 -13.89 38.24 -18.56
#